data_AF-A0A4Z2CD13-F1
#
_entry.id   AF-A0A4Z2CD13-F1
#
_cell.length_a   1.000
_cell.length_b   1.000
_cell.length_c   1.000
_cell.angle_alpha   90.00
_cell.angle_beta   90.00
_cell.angle_gamma   90.00
#
_symmetry.space_group_name_H-M   'P 1'
#
loop_
_entity.id
_entity.type
_entity.pdbx_description
1 polymer ?
#
loop_
_entity_poly.entity_id
_entity_poly.type
_entity_poly.pdbx_seq_one_letter_code
_entity_poly.pdbx_strand_id
1 'polypeptide(L)'
;MCSLVCSDSFSLQEHVELHLDQEAAMNSSGSRGLDLELARQLQEEENQRRRQEETKQEKEEFKKLQRQFGVDGSGGYCRQMERAMERAVTKGLMSPVEFHCKKAEMMETLASGVDDGTTRTSSVVRALHEYYQTQGADCVHVWLSADTDHFCSSVGDKGWGCGYRNFQMLLSSLHRLETYAAILQEKTVPSIPQLQRMIEGAWKEGLDPQGASHFNQRLLGTRAWIGATEIFSLLTFLGISSRIIDFHRPTGPADTHPLLFDWVRQYFSQSSRSTKLPARLTSTSLPPLYLQHHGHSCSIVGLEQKRNGKLCLLVLDPASSVSDTQRLLSRSTAATAVRSIRKFPGSLKHKQYQVVVSQDVLSAQERQMKISNSKILCAEKIP
;
A
#
# COMPACT_ATOMS: atom_id res chain seq x y z
N MET A 1 74.07 -33.98 -15.61
CA MET A 1 75.36 -33.44 -15.11
C MET A 1 76.20 -33.05 -16.31
N CYS A 2 76.61 -31.78 -16.38
CA CYS A 2 77.46 -31.25 -17.46
C CYS A 2 78.93 -31.54 -17.15
N SER A 3 79.69 -32.03 -18.13
CA SER A 3 81.11 -32.42 -17.98
C SER A 3 82.09 -31.40 -18.57
N LEU A 4 81.63 -30.15 -18.79
CA LEU A 4 82.43 -29.11 -19.41
C LEU A 4 83.44 -28.54 -18.40
N VAL A 5 84.71 -28.50 -18.77
CA VAL A 5 85.80 -27.94 -17.94
C VAL A 5 86.15 -26.55 -18.48
N CYS A 6 85.88 -25.52 -17.69
CA CYS A 6 86.12 -24.13 -18.07
C CYS A 6 87.53 -23.69 -17.66
N SER A 7 88.23 -22.98 -18.55
CA SER A 7 89.63 -22.57 -18.37
C SER A 7 89.83 -21.33 -17.51
N ASP A 8 88.79 -20.53 -17.31
CA ASP A 8 88.82 -19.29 -16.54
C ASP A 8 87.46 -18.99 -15.88
N SER A 9 87.48 -18.13 -14.86
CA SER A 9 86.30 -17.84 -14.03
C SER A 9 85.20 -17.12 -14.79
N PHE A 10 85.52 -16.36 -15.83
CA PHE A 10 84.52 -15.61 -16.60
C PHE A 10 83.74 -16.56 -17.51
N SER A 11 84.45 -17.45 -18.21
CA SER A 11 83.84 -18.50 -19.04
C SER A 11 83.00 -19.50 -18.22
N LEU A 12 83.42 -19.82 -17.00
CA LEU A 12 82.62 -20.66 -16.09
C LEU A 12 81.31 -19.96 -15.70
N GLN A 13 81.37 -18.66 -15.41
CA GLN A 13 80.18 -17.89 -15.01
C GLN A 13 79.18 -17.77 -16.17
N GLU A 14 79.64 -17.46 -17.39
CA GLU A 14 78.78 -17.43 -18.58
C GLU A 14 78.15 -18.80 -18.86
N HIS A 15 78.89 -19.90 -18.65
CA HIS A 15 78.38 -21.25 -18.82
C HIS A 15 77.33 -21.64 -17.76
N VAL A 16 77.53 -21.24 -16.50
CA VAL A 16 76.54 -21.45 -15.43
C VAL A 16 75.29 -20.63 -15.68
N GLU A 17 75.43 -19.38 -16.14
CA GLU A 17 74.31 -18.51 -16.51
C GLU A 17 73.49 -19.12 -17.66
N LEU A 18 74.14 -19.71 -18.68
CA LEU A 18 73.45 -20.42 -19.76
C LEU A 18 72.66 -21.66 -19.30
N HIS A 19 73.16 -22.39 -18.29
CA HIS A 19 72.43 -23.52 -17.71
C HIS A 19 71.20 -23.06 -16.90
N LEU A 20 71.35 -21.97 -16.14
CA LEU A 20 70.25 -21.37 -15.39
C LEU A 20 69.17 -20.80 -16.33
N ASP A 21 69.58 -20.17 -17.44
CA ASP A 21 68.67 -19.65 -18.46
C ASP A 21 67.95 -20.77 -19.24
N GLN A 22 68.63 -21.89 -19.53
CA GLN A 22 68.00 -23.07 -20.14
C GLN A 22 66.99 -23.74 -19.22
N GLU A 23 67.31 -23.91 -17.93
CA GLU A 23 66.36 -24.44 -16.95
C GLU A 23 65.16 -23.50 -16.75
N ALA A 24 65.39 -22.19 -16.72
CA ALA A 24 64.33 -21.19 -16.68
C ALA A 24 63.46 -21.21 -17.95
N ALA A 25 64.05 -21.39 -19.14
CA ALA A 25 63.31 -21.51 -20.40
C ALA A 25 62.50 -22.82 -20.51
N MET A 26 63.05 -23.95 -20.05
CA MET A 26 62.35 -25.25 -20.03
C MET A 26 61.22 -25.28 -19.00
N ASN A 27 61.42 -24.69 -17.80
CA ASN A 27 60.39 -24.62 -16.77
C ASN A 27 59.32 -23.55 -17.06
N SER A 28 59.66 -22.45 -17.72
CA SER A 28 58.71 -21.34 -17.97
C SER A 28 57.65 -21.64 -19.03
N SER A 29 57.92 -22.52 -20.00
CA SER A 29 56.95 -22.85 -21.06
C SER A 29 55.84 -23.82 -20.60
N GLY A 30 56.16 -24.76 -19.71
CA GLY A 30 55.18 -25.68 -19.10
C GLY A 30 54.51 -25.14 -17.82
N SER A 31 55.26 -24.45 -16.96
CA SER A 31 54.73 -23.91 -15.69
C SER A 31 53.75 -22.76 -15.91
N ARG A 32 54.03 -21.83 -16.84
CA ARG A 32 53.12 -20.68 -17.09
C ARG A 32 51.75 -21.10 -17.61
N GLY A 33 51.65 -22.19 -18.38
CA GLY A 33 50.38 -22.73 -18.86
C GLY A 33 49.57 -23.39 -17.75
N LEU A 34 50.23 -24.12 -16.85
CA LEU A 34 49.61 -24.75 -15.68
C LEU A 34 49.18 -23.71 -14.64
N ASP A 35 50.01 -22.70 -14.38
CA ASP A 35 49.69 -21.61 -13.45
C ASP A 35 48.53 -20.75 -13.98
N LEU A 36 48.49 -20.49 -15.29
CA LEU A 36 47.37 -19.78 -15.93
C LEU A 36 46.08 -20.60 -15.89
N GLU A 37 46.15 -21.91 -16.12
CA GLU A 37 44.97 -22.79 -16.05
C GLU A 37 44.48 -22.94 -14.61
N LEU A 38 45.37 -23.07 -13.63
CA LEU A 38 45.03 -23.07 -12.22
C LEU A 38 44.40 -21.73 -11.80
N ALA A 39 44.96 -20.59 -12.22
CA ALA A 39 44.38 -19.27 -11.97
C ALA A 39 42.99 -19.13 -12.60
N ARG A 40 42.78 -19.66 -13.80
CA ARG A 40 41.46 -19.69 -14.47
C ARG A 40 40.47 -20.55 -13.70
N GLN A 41 40.87 -21.73 -13.24
CA GLN A 41 40.03 -22.62 -12.44
C GLN A 41 39.65 -21.98 -11.10
N LEU A 42 40.60 -21.39 -10.39
CA LEU A 42 40.32 -20.67 -9.14
C LEU A 42 39.38 -19.48 -9.35
N GLN A 43 39.56 -18.74 -10.45
CA GLN A 43 38.68 -17.63 -10.81
C GLN A 43 37.26 -18.11 -11.16
N GLU A 44 37.13 -19.24 -11.86
CA GLU A 44 35.85 -19.88 -12.17
C GLU A 44 35.15 -20.38 -10.90
N GLU A 45 35.88 -21.05 -10.00
CA GLU A 45 35.36 -21.46 -8.69
C GLU A 45 34.90 -20.28 -7.85
N GLU A 46 35.70 -19.21 -7.77
CA GLU A 46 35.34 -18.00 -7.04
C GLU A 46 34.09 -17.35 -7.64
N ASN A 47 34.03 -17.24 -8.97
CA ASN A 47 32.86 -16.72 -9.67
C ASN A 47 31.62 -17.59 -9.44
N GLN A 48 31.76 -18.92 -9.41
CA GLN A 48 30.67 -19.84 -9.08
C GLN A 48 30.20 -19.66 -7.64
N ARG A 49 31.11 -19.58 -6.66
CA ARG A 49 30.79 -19.33 -5.26
C ARG A 49 30.09 -17.99 -5.08
N ARG A 50 30.58 -16.93 -5.74
CA ARG A 50 29.95 -15.60 -5.71
C ARG A 50 28.52 -15.64 -6.27
N ARG A 51 28.32 -16.25 -7.45
CA ARG A 51 26.99 -16.40 -8.06
C ARG A 51 26.03 -17.21 -7.18
N GLN A 52 26.52 -18.26 -6.50
CA GLN A 52 25.72 -19.06 -5.58
C GLN A 52 25.28 -18.24 -4.35
N GLU A 53 26.18 -17.45 -3.77
CA GLU A 53 25.86 -16.58 -2.63
C GLU A 53 24.90 -15.45 -3.05
N GLU A 54 25.13 -14.82 -4.20
CA GLU A 54 24.21 -13.82 -4.79
C GLU A 54 22.81 -14.42 -5.00
N THR A 55 22.73 -15.62 -5.60
CA THR A 55 21.45 -16.32 -5.82
C THR A 55 20.76 -16.66 -4.50
N LYS A 56 21.51 -17.04 -3.47
CA LYS A 56 20.97 -17.35 -2.14
C LYS A 56 20.45 -16.08 -1.46
N GLN A 57 21.21 -15.00 -1.50
CA GLN A 57 20.79 -13.70 -0.97
C GLN A 57 19.53 -13.20 -1.68
N GLU A 58 19.50 -13.25 -3.02
CA GLU A 58 18.34 -12.86 -3.81
C GLU A 58 17.09 -13.67 -3.43
N LYS A 59 17.22 -15.00 -3.29
CA LYS A 59 16.11 -15.86 -2.84
C LYS A 59 15.60 -15.49 -1.45
N GLU A 60 16.49 -15.17 -0.51
CA GLU A 60 16.11 -14.75 0.83
C GLU A 60 15.42 -13.40 0.86
N GLU A 61 15.95 -12.41 0.13
CA GLU A 61 15.36 -11.08 -0.01
C GLU A 61 13.99 -11.15 -0.71
N PHE A 62 13.89 -11.91 -1.80
CA PHE A 62 12.63 -12.14 -2.50
C PHE A 62 11.57 -12.74 -1.57
N LYS A 63 11.93 -13.74 -0.76
CA LYS A 63 11.02 -14.34 0.23
C LYS A 63 10.60 -13.36 1.33
N LYS A 64 11.50 -12.45 1.76
CA LYS A 64 11.17 -11.38 2.72
C LYS A 64 10.17 -10.39 2.10
N LEU A 65 10.38 -9.99 0.85
CA LEU A 65 9.47 -9.10 0.13
C LEU A 65 8.10 -9.75 -0.09
N GLN A 66 8.05 -11.01 -0.51
CA GLN A 66 6.78 -11.73 -0.66
C GLN A 66 5.97 -11.76 0.65
N ARG A 67 6.64 -11.95 1.79
CA ARG A 67 6.00 -11.89 3.12
C ARG A 67 5.49 -10.51 3.44
N GLN A 68 6.29 -9.48 3.20
CA GLN A 68 5.93 -8.08 3.45
C GLN A 68 4.67 -7.67 2.66
N PHE A 69 4.63 -8.03 1.38
CA PHE A 69 3.50 -7.72 0.50
C PHE A 69 2.37 -8.75 0.57
N GLY A 70 2.47 -9.76 1.44
CA GLY A 70 1.40 -10.73 1.71
C GLY A 70 1.09 -11.71 0.58
N VAL A 71 2.05 -11.96 -0.30
CA VAL A 71 1.98 -12.85 -1.48
C VAL A 71 2.84 -14.11 -1.33
N ASP A 72 3.19 -14.47 -0.09
CA ASP A 72 4.05 -15.62 0.26
C ASP A 72 3.32 -16.96 0.40
N GLY A 73 2.01 -17.00 0.12
CA GLY A 73 1.19 -18.20 0.28
C GLY A 73 0.90 -18.59 1.74
N SER A 74 1.19 -17.73 2.72
CA SER A 74 0.99 -18.04 4.15
C SER A 74 -0.47 -18.05 4.63
N GLY A 75 -1.42 -17.81 3.71
CA GLY A 75 -2.87 -17.72 3.94
C GLY A 75 -3.33 -16.32 4.29
N GLY A 76 -4.61 -16.02 3.99
CA GLY A 76 -5.20 -14.68 4.10
C GLY A 76 -5.90 -14.39 5.42
N TYR A 77 -6.97 -13.59 5.34
CA TYR A 77 -7.78 -13.14 6.48
C TYR A 77 -8.18 -14.25 7.44
N CYS A 78 -8.83 -15.30 6.93
CA CYS A 78 -9.34 -16.40 7.76
C CYS A 78 -8.21 -17.10 8.50
N ARG A 79 -7.10 -17.41 7.81
CA ARG A 79 -5.95 -18.10 8.42
C ARG A 79 -5.26 -17.23 9.46
N GLN A 80 -5.19 -15.92 9.25
CA GLN A 80 -4.63 -14.99 10.22
C GLN A 80 -5.49 -14.93 11.49
N MET A 81 -6.82 -14.90 11.35
CA MET A 81 -7.76 -14.94 12.47
C MET A 81 -7.65 -16.26 13.25
N GLU A 82 -7.67 -17.40 12.54
CA GLU A 82 -7.49 -18.73 13.14
C GLU A 82 -6.19 -18.81 13.93
N ARG A 83 -5.05 -18.41 13.34
CA ARG A 83 -3.75 -18.43 14.04
C ARG A 83 -3.74 -17.54 15.28
N ALA A 84 -4.50 -16.45 15.30
CA ALA A 84 -4.61 -15.61 16.48
C ALA A 84 -5.40 -16.30 17.60
N MET A 85 -6.49 -16.98 17.25
CA MET A 85 -7.26 -17.79 18.20
C MET A 85 -6.44 -19.00 18.69
N GLU A 86 -5.72 -19.71 17.81
CA GLU A 86 -4.79 -20.79 18.17
C GLU A 86 -3.77 -20.31 19.22
N ARG A 87 -3.17 -19.13 19.01
CA ARG A 87 -2.24 -18.52 19.99
C ARG A 87 -2.92 -18.15 21.30
N ALA A 88 -4.18 -17.72 21.28
CA ALA A 88 -4.92 -17.39 22.50
C ALA A 88 -5.19 -18.66 23.34
N VAL A 89 -5.50 -19.78 22.70
CA VAL A 89 -5.64 -21.09 23.35
C VAL A 89 -4.32 -21.51 23.98
N THR A 90 -3.19 -21.43 23.26
CA THR A 90 -1.87 -21.78 23.82
C THR A 90 -1.51 -20.92 25.04
N LYS A 91 -1.96 -19.66 25.09
CA LYS A 91 -1.73 -18.75 26.21
C LYS A 91 -2.71 -18.90 27.37
N GLY A 92 -3.68 -19.81 27.27
CA GLY A 92 -4.74 -19.98 28.28
C GLY A 92 -5.74 -18.83 28.33
N LEU A 93 -5.79 -17.97 27.31
CA LEU A 93 -6.73 -16.85 27.21
C LEU A 93 -8.06 -17.24 26.54
N MET A 94 -8.16 -18.45 26.01
CA MET A 94 -9.32 -18.99 25.31
C MET A 94 -9.38 -20.51 25.52
N SER A 95 -10.57 -21.05 25.76
CA SER A 95 -10.75 -22.51 25.86
C SER A 95 -10.80 -23.17 24.47
N PRO A 96 -10.47 -24.46 24.33
CA PRO A 96 -10.64 -25.18 23.06
C PRO A 96 -12.08 -25.18 22.54
N VAL A 97 -13.07 -25.27 23.44
CA VAL A 97 -14.49 -25.20 23.07
C VAL A 97 -14.83 -23.83 22.49
N GLU A 98 -14.42 -22.75 23.18
CA GLU A 98 -14.61 -21.38 22.71
C GLU A 98 -13.95 -21.13 21.35
N PHE A 99 -12.74 -21.69 21.11
CA PHE A 99 -12.07 -21.63 19.82
C PHE A 99 -12.92 -22.21 18.69
N HIS A 100 -13.48 -23.41 18.89
CA HIS A 100 -14.29 -24.07 17.86
C HIS A 100 -15.61 -23.31 17.60
N CYS A 101 -16.27 -22.80 18.64
CA CYS A 101 -17.45 -21.95 18.49
C CYS A 101 -17.14 -20.68 17.70
N LYS A 102 -16.13 -19.90 18.12
CA LYS A 102 -15.72 -18.67 17.42
C LYS A 102 -15.26 -18.92 15.98
N LYS A 103 -14.59 -20.04 15.74
CA LYS A 103 -14.21 -20.44 14.38
C LYS A 103 -15.44 -20.72 13.51
N ALA A 104 -16.47 -21.38 14.04
CA ALA A 104 -17.72 -21.61 13.30
C ALA A 104 -18.45 -20.30 13.00
N GLU A 105 -18.63 -19.42 14.00
CA GLU A 105 -19.25 -18.10 13.84
C GLU A 105 -18.51 -17.24 12.80
N MET A 106 -17.17 -17.25 12.82
CA MET A 106 -16.34 -16.58 11.83
C MET A 106 -16.62 -17.12 10.42
N MET A 107 -16.68 -18.45 10.25
CA MET A 107 -16.93 -19.07 8.95
C MET A 107 -18.31 -18.73 8.40
N GLU A 108 -19.34 -18.70 9.26
CA GLU A 108 -20.70 -18.30 8.89
C GLU A 108 -20.77 -16.82 8.47
N THR A 109 -20.15 -15.94 9.24
CA THR A 109 -20.03 -14.51 8.91
C THR A 109 -19.35 -14.32 7.56
N LEU A 110 -18.25 -15.02 7.30
CA LEU A 110 -17.52 -14.94 6.04
C LEU A 110 -18.30 -15.52 4.84
N ALA A 111 -19.17 -16.51 5.08
CA ALA A 111 -20.05 -17.08 4.07
C ALA A 111 -21.12 -16.07 3.63
N SER A 112 -21.61 -15.21 4.53
CA SER A 112 -22.52 -14.12 4.18
C SER A 112 -21.89 -13.09 3.23
N GLY A 113 -20.55 -12.97 3.26
CA GLY A 113 -19.80 -11.97 2.50
C GLY A 113 -19.87 -10.55 3.06
N VAL A 114 -20.67 -10.30 4.11
CA VAL A 114 -20.85 -9.00 4.76
C VAL A 114 -19.83 -8.82 5.89
N ASP A 115 -19.35 -7.60 6.11
CA ASP A 115 -18.50 -7.25 7.24
C ASP A 115 -19.31 -7.30 8.55
N ASP A 116 -18.75 -7.89 9.61
CA ASP A 116 -19.43 -8.04 10.90
C ASP A 116 -19.65 -6.71 11.64
N GLY A 117 -19.04 -5.62 11.19
CA GLY A 117 -19.17 -4.30 11.76
C GLY A 117 -18.53 -4.14 13.14
N THR A 118 -17.82 -5.15 13.65
CA THR A 118 -17.17 -5.10 14.98
C THR A 118 -16.06 -4.06 15.06
N THR A 119 -15.47 -3.72 13.91
CA THR A 119 -14.42 -2.68 13.78
C THR A 119 -14.95 -1.34 13.29
N ARG A 120 -16.27 -1.19 13.16
CA ARG A 120 -16.91 0.02 12.66
C ARG A 120 -17.18 1.02 13.78
N THR A 121 -16.86 2.29 13.54
CA THR A 121 -17.35 3.43 14.33
C THR A 121 -18.21 4.32 13.45
N SER A 122 -19.50 4.42 13.76
CA SER A 122 -20.45 5.11 12.89
C SER A 122 -20.47 6.63 13.06
N SER A 123 -20.88 7.35 12.01
CA SER A 123 -21.19 8.79 12.03
C SER A 123 -20.04 9.69 12.50
N VAL A 124 -18.82 9.34 12.12
CA VAL A 124 -17.61 10.06 12.53
C VAL A 124 -17.60 11.48 11.94
N VAL A 125 -17.99 11.63 10.68
CA VAL A 125 -18.00 12.95 10.02
C VAL A 125 -19.13 13.84 10.56
N ARG A 126 -20.28 13.25 10.89
CA ARG A 126 -21.33 13.97 11.62
C ARG A 126 -20.84 14.49 12.98
N ALA A 127 -20.09 13.69 13.74
CA ALA A 127 -19.50 14.15 15.00
C ALA A 127 -18.47 15.27 14.80
N LEU A 128 -17.68 15.23 13.72
CA LEU A 128 -16.81 16.35 13.33
C LEU A 128 -17.62 17.62 13.03
N HIS A 129 -18.73 17.51 12.32
CA HIS A 129 -19.61 18.65 12.07
C HIS A 129 -20.11 19.29 13.38
N GLU A 130 -20.61 18.47 14.32
CA GLU A 130 -21.05 18.95 15.65
C GLU A 130 -19.90 19.59 16.45
N TYR A 131 -18.69 19.03 16.36
CA TYR A 131 -17.49 19.63 16.95
C TYR A 131 -17.20 21.01 16.35
N TYR A 132 -17.14 21.14 15.02
CA TYR A 132 -16.81 22.41 14.36
C TYR A 132 -17.92 23.46 14.46
N GLN A 133 -19.17 23.11 14.77
CA GLN A 133 -20.21 24.10 15.06
C GLN A 133 -19.83 24.97 16.26
N THR A 134 -19.23 24.38 17.29
CA THR A 134 -18.91 25.07 18.56
C THR A 134 -17.43 25.35 18.74
N GLN A 135 -16.54 24.63 18.04
CA GLN A 135 -15.08 24.72 18.16
C GLN A 135 -14.42 25.15 16.84
N GLY A 136 -13.10 25.32 16.86
CA GLY A 136 -12.30 25.62 15.66
C GLY A 136 -12.33 27.10 15.26
N ALA A 137 -12.22 28.01 16.24
CA ALA A 137 -12.18 29.46 16.00
C ALA A 137 -11.00 29.90 15.11
N ASP A 138 -9.93 29.11 15.05
CA ASP A 138 -8.75 29.32 14.21
C ASP A 138 -8.97 28.93 12.72
N CYS A 139 -10.09 28.28 12.40
CA CYS A 139 -10.49 27.93 11.04
C CYS A 139 -11.40 29.01 10.44
N VAL A 140 -11.05 29.48 9.24
CA VAL A 140 -11.91 30.38 8.43
C VAL A 140 -12.93 29.55 7.65
N HIS A 141 -12.51 28.41 7.11
CA HIS A 141 -13.37 27.45 6.45
C HIS A 141 -13.03 26.02 6.89
N VAL A 142 -14.07 25.20 6.98
CA VAL A 142 -13.99 23.76 7.18
C VAL A 142 -14.96 23.13 6.21
N TRP A 143 -14.46 22.27 5.33
CA TRP A 143 -15.28 21.44 4.46
C TRP A 143 -15.20 19.99 4.92
N LEU A 144 -16.34 19.35 5.05
CA LEU A 144 -16.46 17.94 5.41
C LEU A 144 -17.09 17.18 4.25
N SER A 145 -16.65 15.94 4.04
CA SER A 145 -17.29 15.01 3.11
C SER A 145 -18.73 14.69 3.54
N ALA A 146 -19.44 13.94 2.71
CA ALA A 146 -20.64 13.24 3.12
C ALA A 146 -20.34 12.33 4.33
N ASP A 147 -21.37 12.05 5.14
CA ASP A 147 -21.17 11.31 6.39
C ASP A 147 -20.54 9.94 6.09
N THR A 148 -19.54 9.56 6.88
CA THR A 148 -18.66 8.43 6.62
C THR A 148 -18.42 7.68 7.92
N ASP A 149 -18.58 6.36 7.88
CA ASP A 149 -18.20 5.48 8.99
C ASP A 149 -16.71 5.20 8.93
N HIS A 150 -16.09 5.03 10.10
CA HIS A 150 -14.71 4.58 10.19
C HIS A 150 -14.67 3.06 10.34
N PHE A 151 -13.72 2.42 9.66
CA PHE A 151 -13.43 1.00 9.80
C PHE A 151 -11.97 0.81 10.15
N CYS A 152 -11.69 0.21 11.31
CA CYS A 152 -10.33 -0.17 11.68
C CYS A 152 -9.98 -1.59 11.26
N SER A 153 -8.69 -1.92 11.26
CA SER A 153 -8.25 -3.30 11.04
C SER A 153 -8.74 -4.21 12.18
N SER A 154 -9.25 -5.39 11.81
CA SER A 154 -9.50 -6.49 12.73
C SER A 154 -8.21 -7.30 12.94
N VAL A 155 -8.28 -8.34 13.77
CA VAL A 155 -7.19 -9.31 13.90
C VAL A 155 -6.87 -10.00 12.57
N GLY A 156 -7.85 -10.24 11.71
CA GLY A 156 -7.69 -10.94 10.42
C GLY A 156 -6.91 -10.15 9.38
N ASP A 157 -6.96 -8.82 9.43
CA ASP A 157 -6.36 -7.93 8.42
C ASP A 157 -5.33 -6.94 8.97
N LYS A 158 -5.07 -6.96 10.29
CA LYS A 158 -4.03 -6.13 10.90
C LYS A 158 -2.68 -6.34 10.21
N GLY A 159 -2.10 -5.22 9.75
CA GLY A 159 -0.80 -5.16 9.08
C GLY A 159 -0.85 -5.16 7.54
N TRP A 160 -2.02 -5.33 6.93
CA TRP A 160 -2.14 -5.37 5.46
C TRP A 160 -3.50 -4.91 4.92
N GLY A 161 -4.53 -4.81 5.76
CA GLY A 161 -5.90 -4.52 5.38
C GLY A 161 -6.22 -3.06 5.02
N CYS A 162 -5.26 -2.14 5.11
CA CYS A 162 -5.53 -0.70 5.03
C CYS A 162 -6.31 -0.30 3.77
N GLY A 163 -5.91 -0.75 2.58
CA GLY A 163 -6.59 -0.41 1.34
C GLY A 163 -8.05 -0.85 1.31
N TYR A 164 -8.32 -2.07 1.79
CA TYR A 164 -9.68 -2.60 1.88
C TYR A 164 -10.53 -1.85 2.91
N ARG A 165 -9.97 -1.51 4.08
CA ARG A 165 -10.69 -0.74 5.12
C ARG A 165 -11.00 0.68 4.68
N ASN A 166 -10.09 1.34 3.97
CA ASN A 166 -10.37 2.65 3.36
C ASN A 166 -11.43 2.57 2.26
N PHE A 167 -11.48 1.47 1.50
CA PHE A 167 -12.60 1.23 0.60
C PHE A 167 -13.93 1.05 1.34
N GLN A 168 -13.96 0.30 2.44
CA GLN A 168 -15.17 0.17 3.27
C GLN A 168 -15.64 1.55 3.80
N MET A 169 -14.71 2.40 4.23
CA MET A 169 -15.03 3.79 4.62
C MET A 169 -15.63 4.57 3.46
N LEU A 170 -14.99 4.56 2.28
CA LEU A 170 -15.52 5.20 1.07
C LEU A 170 -16.93 4.69 0.72
N LEU A 171 -17.12 3.38 0.67
CA LEU A 171 -18.40 2.75 0.35
C LEU A 171 -19.50 3.11 1.35
N SER A 172 -19.16 3.20 2.64
CA SER A 172 -20.12 3.62 3.68
C SER A 172 -20.70 5.02 3.43
N SER A 173 -19.89 5.90 2.83
CA SER A 173 -20.32 7.24 2.43
C SER A 173 -21.16 7.20 1.14
N LEU A 174 -20.73 6.41 0.16
CA LEU A 174 -21.46 6.24 -1.11
C LEU A 174 -22.88 5.69 -0.88
N HIS A 175 -23.08 4.79 0.08
CA HIS A 175 -24.41 4.28 0.48
C HIS A 175 -25.38 5.36 0.98
N ARG A 176 -24.88 6.53 1.38
CA ARG A 176 -25.68 7.64 1.93
C ARG A 176 -25.97 8.73 0.91
N LEU A 177 -25.38 8.62 -0.28
CA LEU A 177 -25.53 9.59 -1.34
C LEU A 177 -26.56 9.09 -2.36
N GLU A 178 -27.59 9.89 -2.60
CA GLU A 178 -28.71 9.52 -3.48
C GLU A 178 -28.26 9.14 -4.89
N THR A 179 -27.21 9.79 -5.40
CA THR A 179 -26.59 9.51 -6.70
C THR A 179 -26.27 8.03 -6.90
N TYR A 180 -25.88 7.30 -5.85
CA TYR A 180 -25.46 5.90 -5.94
C TYR A 180 -26.53 4.91 -5.46
N ALA A 181 -27.69 5.38 -5.00
CA ALA A 181 -28.72 4.54 -4.38
C ALA A 181 -29.24 3.42 -5.31
N ALA A 182 -29.34 3.69 -6.61
CA ALA A 182 -29.85 2.74 -7.59
C ALA A 182 -28.92 1.52 -7.82
N ILE A 183 -27.60 1.72 -7.72
CA ILE A 183 -26.58 0.68 -7.95
C ILE A 183 -26.08 0.04 -6.65
N LEU A 184 -26.27 0.69 -5.50
CA LEU A 184 -25.84 0.20 -4.17
C LEU A 184 -27.05 -0.12 -3.28
N GLN A 185 -27.93 -1.00 -3.77
CA GLN A 185 -29.23 -1.29 -3.12
C GLN A 185 -29.10 -1.99 -1.77
N GLU A 186 -28.14 -2.91 -1.64
CA GLU A 186 -28.03 -3.77 -0.46
C GLU A 186 -27.53 -3.04 0.80
N LYS A 187 -27.02 -1.79 0.69
CA LYS A 187 -26.52 -0.94 1.80
C LYS A 187 -25.61 -1.63 2.83
N THR A 188 -25.12 -2.81 2.54
CA THR A 188 -24.21 -3.61 3.37
C THR A 188 -22.78 -3.41 2.93
N VAL A 189 -21.87 -3.31 3.89
CA VAL A 189 -20.43 -3.23 3.61
C VAL A 189 -19.87 -4.65 3.49
N PRO A 190 -19.19 -5.00 2.38
CA PRO A 190 -18.63 -6.34 2.20
C PRO A 190 -17.41 -6.56 3.10
N SER A 191 -17.23 -7.80 3.53
CA SER A 191 -16.06 -8.28 4.27
C SER A 191 -14.78 -8.21 3.42
N ILE A 192 -13.61 -8.25 4.05
CA ILE A 192 -12.31 -8.23 3.33
C ILE A 192 -12.21 -9.36 2.29
N PRO A 193 -12.53 -10.63 2.60
CA PRO A 193 -12.49 -11.69 1.59
C PRO A 193 -13.50 -11.49 0.45
N GLN A 194 -14.66 -10.87 0.72
CA GLN A 194 -15.60 -10.52 -0.33
C GLN A 194 -15.05 -9.42 -1.24
N LEU A 195 -14.39 -8.40 -0.68
CA LEU A 195 -13.70 -7.37 -1.47
C LEU A 195 -12.61 -7.97 -2.36
N GLN A 196 -11.82 -8.92 -1.85
CA GLN A 196 -10.85 -9.67 -2.65
C GLN A 196 -11.51 -10.38 -3.84
N ARG A 197 -12.64 -11.07 -3.61
CA ARG A 197 -13.42 -11.70 -4.69
C ARG A 197 -13.96 -10.71 -5.71
N MET A 198 -14.44 -9.54 -5.27
CA MET A 198 -14.96 -8.51 -6.17
C MET A 198 -13.87 -7.92 -7.05
N ILE A 199 -12.66 -7.69 -6.51
CA ILE A 199 -11.51 -7.25 -7.30
C ILE A 199 -11.11 -8.33 -8.32
N GLU A 200 -11.05 -9.61 -7.92
CA GLU A 200 -10.83 -10.71 -8.86
C GLU A 200 -11.92 -10.80 -9.94
N GLY A 201 -13.18 -10.50 -9.59
CA GLY A 201 -14.29 -10.37 -10.53
C GLY A 201 -14.07 -9.24 -11.54
N ALA A 202 -13.62 -8.07 -11.08
CA ALA A 202 -13.24 -6.94 -11.92
C ALA A 202 -12.17 -7.35 -12.95
N TRP A 203 -11.13 -8.06 -12.50
CA TRP A 203 -10.07 -8.57 -13.37
C TRP A 203 -10.58 -9.56 -14.41
N LYS A 204 -11.51 -10.46 -14.04
CA LYS A 204 -12.15 -11.40 -14.96
C LYS A 204 -12.98 -10.70 -16.05
N GLU A 205 -13.54 -9.52 -15.75
CA GLU A 205 -14.20 -8.67 -16.74
C GLU A 205 -13.22 -7.88 -17.62
N GLY A 206 -11.92 -7.99 -17.39
CA GLY A 206 -10.86 -7.38 -18.19
C GLY A 206 -10.35 -6.04 -17.65
N LEU A 207 -10.70 -5.67 -16.40
CA LEU A 207 -10.11 -4.49 -15.76
C LEU A 207 -8.66 -4.75 -15.36
N ASP A 208 -7.78 -3.79 -15.66
CA ASP A 208 -6.38 -3.76 -15.22
C ASP A 208 -5.66 -5.12 -15.24
N PRO A 209 -5.48 -5.74 -16.42
CA PRO A 209 -4.82 -7.04 -16.54
C PRO A 209 -3.36 -7.01 -16.06
N GLN A 210 -2.70 -5.84 -16.14
CA GLN A 210 -1.34 -5.66 -15.62
C GLN A 210 -1.34 -5.71 -14.09
N GLY A 211 -2.20 -4.94 -13.43
CA GLY A 211 -2.41 -5.01 -11.99
C GLY A 211 -2.76 -6.42 -11.52
N ALA A 212 -3.69 -7.10 -12.21
CA ALA A 212 -4.05 -8.49 -11.93
C ALA A 212 -2.83 -9.43 -12.00
N SER A 213 -1.96 -9.26 -13.00
CA SER A 213 -0.75 -10.09 -13.16
C SER A 213 0.24 -9.93 -11.99
N HIS A 214 0.36 -8.74 -11.40
CA HIS A 214 1.22 -8.49 -10.23
C HIS A 214 0.81 -9.34 -9.02
N PHE A 215 -0.47 -9.70 -8.93
CA PHE A 215 -1.03 -10.54 -7.86
C PHE A 215 -1.22 -12.01 -8.27
N ASN A 216 -0.64 -12.45 -9.39
CA ASN A 216 -0.92 -13.77 -9.98
C ASN A 216 -2.43 -14.02 -10.15
N GLN A 217 -3.19 -12.97 -10.48
CA GLN A 217 -4.65 -12.97 -10.65
C GLN A 217 -5.42 -13.45 -9.42
N ARG A 218 -4.83 -13.35 -8.21
CA ARG A 218 -5.45 -13.86 -6.99
C ARG A 218 -5.15 -13.00 -5.75
N LEU A 219 -6.23 -12.54 -5.11
CA LEU A 219 -6.21 -11.91 -3.79
C LEU A 219 -6.85 -12.80 -2.73
N LEU A 220 -7.87 -13.58 -3.08
CA LEU A 220 -8.60 -14.40 -2.11
C LEU A 220 -7.69 -15.43 -1.46
N GLY A 221 -7.61 -15.35 -0.13
CA GLY A 221 -6.75 -16.23 0.67
C GLY A 221 -5.30 -15.76 0.72
N THR A 222 -4.99 -14.53 0.30
CA THR A 222 -3.70 -13.86 0.49
C THR A 222 -3.84 -12.70 1.48
N ARG A 223 -2.72 -12.06 1.81
CA ARG A 223 -2.65 -10.81 2.59
C ARG A 223 -2.16 -9.66 1.72
N ALA A 224 -2.42 -9.77 0.42
CA ALA A 224 -1.92 -8.86 -0.59
C ALA A 224 -2.29 -7.42 -0.26
N TRP A 225 -1.28 -6.56 -0.24
CA TRP A 225 -1.46 -5.12 -0.15
C TRP A 225 -2.03 -4.63 -1.47
N ILE A 226 -3.12 -3.87 -1.40
CA ILE A 226 -3.75 -3.25 -2.57
C ILE A 226 -3.53 -1.74 -2.55
N GLY A 227 -3.63 -1.13 -3.72
CA GLY A 227 -3.44 0.30 -3.93
C GLY A 227 -4.59 0.96 -4.67
N ALA A 228 -4.33 2.18 -5.15
CA ALA A 228 -5.30 2.99 -5.89
C ALA A 228 -5.85 2.29 -7.15
N THR A 229 -5.06 1.43 -7.79
CA THR A 229 -5.40 0.68 -9.02
C THR A 229 -6.49 -0.37 -8.77
N GLU A 230 -6.39 -1.12 -7.67
CA GLU A 230 -7.43 -2.08 -7.28
C GLU A 230 -8.71 -1.37 -6.83
N ILE A 231 -8.58 -0.23 -6.13
CA ILE A 231 -9.74 0.59 -5.75
C ILE A 231 -10.45 1.15 -6.99
N PHE A 232 -9.72 1.63 -7.98
CA PHE A 232 -10.28 2.07 -9.26
C PHE A 232 -11.01 0.93 -9.99
N SER A 233 -10.39 -0.25 -10.04
CA SER A 233 -10.98 -1.44 -10.67
C SER A 233 -12.28 -1.86 -9.96
N LEU A 234 -12.26 -1.86 -8.63
CA LEU A 234 -13.41 -2.20 -7.81
C LEU A 234 -14.57 -1.20 -7.95
N LEU A 235 -14.29 0.11 -7.94
CA LEU A 235 -15.31 1.14 -8.18
C LEU A 235 -15.91 0.99 -9.57
N THR A 236 -15.08 0.77 -10.60
CA THR A 236 -15.55 0.57 -11.97
C THR A 236 -16.41 -0.69 -12.10
N PHE A 237 -16.01 -1.79 -11.44
CA PHE A 237 -16.78 -3.02 -11.39
C PHE A 237 -18.17 -2.82 -10.79
N LEU A 238 -18.28 -2.00 -9.73
CA LEU A 238 -19.52 -1.58 -9.10
C LEU A 238 -20.34 -0.55 -9.90
N GLY A 239 -19.88 -0.14 -11.08
CA GLY A 239 -20.57 0.88 -11.89
C GLY A 239 -20.36 2.30 -11.39
N ILE A 240 -19.27 2.57 -10.66
CA ILE A 240 -18.94 3.88 -10.11
C ILE A 240 -17.78 4.50 -10.88
N SER A 241 -18.01 5.69 -11.42
CA SER A 241 -17.00 6.47 -12.12
C SER A 241 -15.98 7.00 -11.14
N SER A 242 -14.71 6.69 -11.39
CA SER A 242 -13.61 7.15 -10.57
C SER A 242 -12.40 7.57 -11.41
N ARG A 243 -11.48 8.30 -10.77
CA ARG A 243 -10.18 8.70 -11.31
C ARG A 243 -9.10 8.56 -10.26
N ILE A 244 -7.88 8.28 -10.73
CA ILE A 244 -6.66 8.30 -9.93
C ILE A 244 -5.88 9.57 -10.27
N ILE A 245 -5.54 10.34 -9.25
CA ILE A 245 -4.65 11.51 -9.34
C ILE A 245 -3.33 11.14 -8.65
N ASP A 246 -2.24 11.23 -9.39
CA ASP A 246 -0.90 10.82 -8.99
C ASP A 246 -0.01 12.04 -8.72
N PHE A 247 0.18 12.36 -7.45
CA PHE A 247 1.14 13.34 -6.95
C PHE A 247 2.49 12.63 -6.84
N HIS A 248 3.17 12.51 -7.98
CA HIS A 248 4.28 11.56 -8.15
C HIS A 248 5.62 12.04 -7.58
N ARG A 249 5.69 13.27 -7.09
CA ARG A 249 6.84 13.82 -6.35
C ARG A 249 6.39 14.97 -5.43
N PRO A 250 7.19 15.35 -4.43
CA PRO A 250 6.92 16.54 -3.62
C PRO A 250 6.97 17.81 -4.47
N THR A 251 6.12 18.77 -4.12
CA THR A 251 5.84 19.98 -4.92
C THR A 251 6.14 21.27 -4.14
N GLY A 252 6.70 21.14 -2.92
CA GLY A 252 6.98 22.22 -2.00
C GLY A 252 8.25 21.96 -1.18
N PRO A 253 8.66 22.94 -0.35
CA PRO A 253 9.89 22.84 0.43
C PRO A 253 9.83 21.68 1.44
N ALA A 254 10.99 21.13 1.79
CA ALA A 254 11.14 20.05 2.77
C ALA A 254 10.23 18.84 2.50
N ASP A 255 10.15 18.44 1.23
CA ASP A 255 9.38 17.31 0.71
C ASP A 255 7.86 17.40 0.99
N THR A 256 7.32 18.61 1.05
CA THR A 256 5.88 18.83 1.21
C THR A 256 5.12 18.76 -0.11
N HIS A 257 3.80 18.56 -0.02
CA HIS A 257 2.90 18.41 -1.18
C HIS A 257 1.81 19.49 -1.23
N PRO A 258 2.13 20.79 -1.38
CA PRO A 258 1.11 21.84 -1.44
C PRO A 258 0.07 21.63 -2.56
N LEU A 259 0.45 21.09 -3.72
CA LEU A 259 -0.51 20.83 -4.80
C LEU A 259 -1.56 19.77 -4.43
N LEU A 260 -1.21 18.77 -3.62
CA LEU A 260 -2.19 17.82 -3.06
C LEU A 260 -3.22 18.54 -2.18
N PHE A 261 -2.76 19.41 -1.29
CA PHE A 261 -3.66 20.16 -0.40
C PHE A 261 -4.57 21.12 -1.18
N ASP A 262 -4.03 21.80 -2.19
CA ASP A 262 -4.81 22.68 -3.06
C ASP A 262 -5.81 21.91 -3.91
N TRP A 263 -5.43 20.75 -4.45
CA TRP A 263 -6.35 19.89 -5.20
C TRP A 263 -7.51 19.42 -4.31
N VAL A 264 -7.22 18.97 -3.09
CA VAL A 264 -8.25 18.56 -2.11
C VAL A 264 -9.16 19.73 -1.73
N ARG A 265 -8.60 20.94 -1.56
CA ARG A 265 -9.39 22.15 -1.31
C ARG A 265 -10.31 22.44 -2.48
N GLN A 266 -9.81 22.37 -3.72
CA GLN A 266 -10.61 22.56 -4.92
C GLN A 266 -11.75 21.54 -4.96
N TYR A 267 -11.47 20.26 -4.71
CA TYR A 267 -12.48 19.19 -4.64
C TYR A 267 -13.62 19.53 -3.66
N PHE A 268 -13.33 19.79 -2.38
CA PHE A 268 -14.37 20.03 -1.39
C PHE A 268 -15.05 21.41 -1.50
N SER A 269 -14.42 22.37 -2.16
CA SER A 269 -15.02 23.69 -2.40
C SER A 269 -15.94 23.74 -3.63
N GLN A 270 -16.06 22.68 -4.43
CA GLN A 270 -16.91 22.68 -5.64
C GLN A 270 -18.38 23.02 -5.34
N SER A 271 -18.88 22.62 -4.16
CA SER A 271 -20.27 22.88 -3.74
C SER A 271 -20.55 24.36 -3.41
N SER A 272 -19.53 25.20 -3.27
CA SER A 272 -19.68 26.63 -2.93
C SER A 272 -19.74 27.55 -4.16
N ARG A 273 -20.05 27.04 -5.36
CA ARG A 273 -20.28 27.87 -6.58
C ARG A 273 -21.55 28.74 -6.52
N SER A 274 -22.24 28.79 -5.37
CA SER A 274 -23.32 29.74 -5.11
C SER A 274 -22.76 31.16 -4.99
N THR A 275 -23.53 32.17 -5.38
CA THR A 275 -23.21 33.60 -5.25
C THR A 275 -23.10 34.10 -3.80
N LYS A 276 -23.29 33.23 -2.81
CA LYS A 276 -23.18 33.53 -1.37
C LYS A 276 -21.76 33.31 -0.88
N LEU A 277 -21.32 34.13 0.08
CA LEU A 277 -20.06 33.94 0.79
C LEU A 277 -20.00 32.51 1.38
N PRO A 278 -18.87 31.80 1.22
CA PRO A 278 -18.72 30.45 1.75
C PRO A 278 -18.87 30.45 3.28
N ALA A 279 -19.69 29.53 3.80
CA ALA A 279 -19.88 29.37 5.24
C ALA A 279 -18.58 28.94 5.93
N ARG A 280 -18.43 29.25 7.22
CA ARG A 280 -17.29 28.77 8.02
C ARG A 280 -17.22 27.25 8.07
N LEU A 281 -18.37 26.58 8.13
CA LEU A 281 -18.49 25.12 8.14
C LEU A 281 -19.43 24.69 7.01
N THR A 282 -18.96 23.80 6.15
CA THR A 282 -19.72 23.27 5.01
C THR A 282 -19.70 21.75 5.03
N SER A 283 -20.87 21.14 5.18
CA SER A 283 -21.07 19.71 4.91
C SER A 283 -21.37 19.55 3.43
N THR A 284 -20.49 18.85 2.71
CA THR A 284 -20.64 18.62 1.27
C THR A 284 -21.43 17.33 1.01
N SER A 285 -21.95 17.19 -0.21
CA SER A 285 -22.46 15.92 -0.73
C SER A 285 -21.39 15.13 -1.50
N LEU A 286 -20.11 15.39 -1.21
CA LEU A 286 -18.98 14.77 -1.89
C LEU A 286 -18.46 13.58 -1.07
N PRO A 287 -18.15 12.43 -1.70
CA PRO A 287 -17.52 11.30 -1.02
C PRO A 287 -16.16 11.67 -0.39
N PRO A 288 -15.70 10.94 0.63
CA PRO A 288 -14.32 11.03 1.10
C PRO A 288 -13.34 10.60 0.00
N LEU A 289 -12.08 10.99 0.12
CA LEU A 289 -11.04 10.64 -0.84
C LEU A 289 -10.17 9.51 -0.30
N TYR A 290 -9.93 8.47 -1.10
CA TYR A 290 -8.93 7.45 -0.78
C TYR A 290 -7.54 8.03 -1.03
N LEU A 291 -6.65 7.98 -0.05
CA LEU A 291 -5.28 8.49 -0.12
C LEU A 291 -4.29 7.33 0.05
N GLN A 292 -3.49 7.07 -0.97
CA GLN A 292 -2.41 6.09 -0.96
C GLN A 292 -1.06 6.79 -0.81
N HIS A 293 -0.16 6.18 -0.04
CA HIS A 293 1.29 6.36 -0.22
C HIS A 293 1.97 4.99 -0.15
N HIS A 294 3.29 4.93 -0.33
CA HIS A 294 4.01 3.66 -0.21
C HIS A 294 3.79 3.05 1.19
N GLY A 295 3.22 1.84 1.19
CA GLY A 295 3.05 0.99 2.37
C GLY A 295 1.81 1.23 3.24
N HIS A 296 1.01 2.26 2.99
CA HIS A 296 -0.24 2.49 3.74
C HIS A 296 -1.23 3.36 2.96
N SER A 297 -2.49 3.31 3.37
CA SER A 297 -3.54 4.17 2.84
C SER A 297 -4.44 4.69 3.96
N CYS A 298 -5.07 5.84 3.70
CA CYS A 298 -6.01 6.50 4.60
C CYS A 298 -7.20 7.10 3.83
N SER A 299 -8.18 7.66 4.54
CA SER A 299 -9.32 8.38 3.94
C SER A 299 -9.32 9.85 4.35
N ILE A 300 -9.31 10.76 3.38
CA ILE A 300 -9.49 12.20 3.62
C ILE A 300 -10.99 12.48 3.67
N VAL A 301 -11.47 12.92 4.84
CA VAL A 301 -12.90 13.19 5.10
C VAL A 301 -13.21 14.69 5.22
N GLY A 302 -12.20 15.53 5.05
CA GLY A 302 -12.40 16.98 5.07
C GLY A 302 -11.11 17.77 5.04
N LEU A 303 -11.27 19.09 5.06
CA LEU A 303 -10.18 20.06 4.97
C LEU A 303 -10.50 21.31 5.80
N GLU A 304 -9.54 21.76 6.58
CA GLU A 304 -9.55 23.04 7.29
C GLU A 304 -8.69 24.06 6.54
N GLN A 305 -9.20 25.27 6.40
CA GLN A 305 -8.40 26.45 6.06
C GLN A 305 -8.29 27.34 7.29
N LYS A 306 -7.05 27.49 7.78
CA LYS A 306 -6.72 28.31 8.96
C LYS A 306 -6.71 29.80 8.62
N ARG A 307 -6.85 30.66 9.63
CA ARG A 307 -6.76 32.13 9.48
C ARG A 307 -5.46 32.63 8.85
N ASN A 308 -4.36 31.91 9.06
CA ASN A 308 -3.06 32.19 8.45
C ASN A 308 -2.93 31.64 7.01
N GLY A 309 -4.02 31.18 6.40
CA GLY A 309 -4.05 30.60 5.05
C GLY A 309 -3.58 29.15 4.96
N LYS A 310 -3.01 28.57 6.02
CA LYS A 310 -2.54 27.17 6.00
C LYS A 310 -3.70 26.20 5.87
N LEU A 311 -3.50 25.17 5.05
CA LEU A 311 -4.44 24.07 4.87
C LEU A 311 -4.09 22.90 5.80
N CYS A 312 -5.11 22.19 6.27
CA CYS A 312 -4.97 20.99 7.10
C CYS A 312 -5.99 19.95 6.64
N LEU A 313 -5.55 18.74 6.32
CA LEU A 313 -6.45 17.64 5.96
C LEU A 313 -7.01 17.00 7.23
N LEU A 314 -8.25 16.52 7.17
CA LEU A 314 -8.84 15.65 8.16
C LEU A 314 -8.81 14.23 7.61
N VAL A 315 -7.96 13.37 8.21
CA VAL A 315 -7.64 12.05 7.68
C VAL A 315 -8.01 10.97 8.70
N LEU A 316 -8.91 10.08 8.30
CA LEU A 316 -9.21 8.86 9.03
C LEU A 316 -8.22 7.76 8.63
N ASP A 317 -7.68 7.07 9.63
CA ASP A 317 -6.69 6.02 9.45
C ASP A 317 -7.26 4.68 9.94
N PRO A 318 -7.28 3.61 9.12
CA PRO A 318 -7.76 2.29 9.53
C PRO A 318 -6.87 1.62 10.61
N ALA A 319 -5.70 2.17 10.92
CA ALA A 319 -4.89 1.78 12.06
C ALA A 319 -5.39 2.35 13.40
N SER A 320 -6.24 3.38 13.39
CA SER A 320 -6.85 3.93 14.62
C SER A 320 -7.81 2.91 15.22
N SER A 321 -7.74 2.68 16.53
CA SER A 321 -8.64 1.74 17.19
C SER A 321 -10.07 2.29 17.28
N VAL A 322 -11.05 1.41 17.45
CA VAL A 322 -12.45 1.81 17.75
C VAL A 322 -12.50 2.77 18.94
N SER A 323 -11.77 2.49 20.02
CA SER A 323 -11.71 3.37 21.19
C SER A 323 -11.12 4.75 20.89
N ASP A 324 -10.13 4.84 20.01
CA ASP A 324 -9.55 6.13 19.64
C ASP A 324 -10.51 6.94 18.77
N THR A 325 -11.18 6.30 17.81
CA THR A 325 -12.16 6.97 16.95
C THR A 325 -13.42 7.37 17.72
N GLN A 326 -13.89 6.55 18.68
CA GLN A 326 -15.04 6.88 19.53
C GLN A 326 -14.82 8.15 20.36
N ARG A 327 -13.56 8.54 20.65
CA ARG A 327 -13.25 9.82 21.29
C ARG A 327 -13.69 11.04 20.46
N LEU A 328 -13.87 10.90 19.15
CA LEU A 328 -14.44 11.96 18.30
C LEU A 328 -15.94 12.18 18.58
N LEU A 329 -16.64 11.15 19.05
CA LEU A 329 -18.08 11.21 19.33
C LEU A 329 -18.37 11.86 20.69
N SER A 330 -17.39 11.89 21.60
CA SER A 330 -17.54 12.49 22.93
C SER A 330 -17.06 13.93 22.96
N ARG A 331 -17.92 14.84 23.44
CA ARG A 331 -17.60 16.28 23.56
C ARG A 331 -16.37 16.58 24.40
N SER A 332 -16.11 15.80 25.46
CA SER A 332 -14.98 16.03 26.36
C SER A 332 -13.63 15.64 25.74
N THR A 333 -13.62 14.67 24.82
CA THR A 333 -12.39 14.13 24.21
C THR A 333 -12.20 14.54 22.75
N ALA A 334 -13.24 15.05 22.09
CA ALA A 334 -13.24 15.38 20.66
C ALA A 334 -12.09 16.30 20.26
N ALA A 335 -11.77 17.33 21.06
CA ALA A 335 -10.67 18.25 20.76
C ALA A 335 -9.30 17.56 20.67
N THR A 336 -9.06 16.52 21.47
CA THR A 336 -7.82 15.72 21.42
C THR A 336 -7.85 14.75 20.25
N ALA A 337 -8.99 14.10 20.01
CA ALA A 337 -9.14 13.18 18.90
C ALA A 337 -9.03 13.90 17.54
N VAL A 338 -9.62 15.09 17.38
CA VAL A 338 -9.50 15.93 16.18
C VAL A 338 -8.03 16.31 15.91
N ARG A 339 -7.22 16.56 16.94
CA ARG A 339 -5.79 16.81 16.77
C ARG A 339 -5.04 15.62 16.15
N SER A 340 -5.46 14.38 16.40
CA SER A 340 -4.81 13.19 15.86
C SER A 340 -5.06 12.96 14.36
N ILE A 341 -6.26 13.34 13.89
CA ILE A 341 -6.66 13.19 12.48
C ILE A 341 -6.23 14.39 11.61
N ARG A 342 -5.84 15.51 12.23
CA ARG A 342 -5.32 16.69 11.53
C ARG A 342 -3.96 16.40 10.93
N LYS A 343 -3.86 16.52 9.61
CA LYS A 343 -2.60 16.37 8.87
C LYS A 343 -2.24 17.66 8.16
N PHE A 344 -1.17 18.29 8.62
CA PHE A 344 -0.58 19.47 7.99
C PHE A 344 0.43 19.07 6.91
N PRO A 345 0.83 19.96 6.00
CA PRO A 345 1.81 19.65 4.95
C PRO A 345 3.10 19.03 5.50
N GLY A 346 3.57 19.46 6.67
CA GLY A 346 4.75 18.89 7.33
C GLY A 346 4.63 17.43 7.78
N SER A 347 3.41 16.88 7.82
CA SER A 347 3.16 15.46 8.16
C SER A 347 2.99 14.55 6.95
N LEU A 348 2.81 15.10 5.74
CA LEU A 348 2.67 14.35 4.51
C LEU A 348 3.92 14.52 3.65
N LYS A 349 4.97 13.73 3.93
CA LYS A 349 6.28 13.83 3.29
C LYS A 349 6.74 12.59 2.49
N HIS A 350 5.88 11.58 2.31
CA HIS A 350 6.19 10.49 1.40
C HIS A 350 6.48 11.02 -0.01
N LYS A 351 7.35 10.31 -0.74
CA LYS A 351 7.79 10.74 -2.08
C LYS A 351 6.64 10.87 -3.07
N GLN A 352 5.59 10.07 -2.92
CA GLN A 352 4.47 10.01 -3.84
C GLN A 352 3.18 9.76 -3.07
N TYR A 353 2.10 10.39 -3.52
CA TYR A 353 0.73 10.11 -3.09
C TYR A 353 -0.17 9.87 -4.29
N GLN A 354 -1.11 8.95 -4.16
CA GLN A 354 -2.19 8.79 -5.13
C GLN A 354 -3.53 8.99 -4.45
N VAL A 355 -4.42 9.73 -5.10
CA VAL A 355 -5.78 9.97 -4.63
C VAL A 355 -6.77 9.29 -5.57
N VAL A 356 -7.69 8.49 -5.02
CA VAL A 356 -8.84 7.98 -5.78
C VAL A 356 -10.07 8.79 -5.40
N VAL A 357 -10.72 9.34 -6.42
CA VAL A 357 -11.94 10.14 -6.28
C VAL A 357 -13.10 9.45 -7.00
N SER A 358 -14.24 9.32 -6.31
CA SER A 358 -15.51 8.87 -6.89
C SER A 358 -16.29 10.08 -7.40
N GLN A 359 -16.91 9.97 -8.58
CA GLN A 359 -17.56 11.10 -9.25
C GLN A 359 -19.06 10.90 -9.42
N ASP A 360 -19.47 9.88 -10.18
CA ASP A 360 -20.86 9.62 -10.56
C ASP A 360 -21.08 8.14 -10.90
N VAL A 361 -22.29 7.74 -11.25
CA VAL A 361 -22.63 6.40 -11.75
C VAL A 361 -22.27 6.28 -13.24
N LEU A 362 -21.69 5.14 -13.62
CA LEU A 362 -21.36 4.82 -15.00
C LEU A 362 -22.57 4.25 -15.73
N SER A 363 -22.82 4.73 -16.94
CA SER A 363 -23.61 3.97 -17.91
C SER A 363 -22.88 2.69 -18.34
N ALA A 364 -23.62 1.73 -18.91
CA ALA A 364 -23.02 0.49 -19.44
C ALA A 364 -21.92 0.78 -20.49
N GLN A 365 -22.12 1.80 -21.32
CA GLN A 365 -21.13 2.20 -22.34
C GLN A 365 -19.88 2.80 -21.70
N GLU A 366 -20.02 3.70 -20.71
CA GLU A 366 -18.89 4.29 -20.01
C GLU A 366 -18.09 3.25 -19.22
N ARG A 367 -18.79 2.29 -18.60
CA ARG A 367 -18.16 1.14 -17.93
C ARG A 367 -17.31 0.35 -18.92
N GLN A 368 -17.84 0.02 -20.09
CA GLN A 368 -17.09 -0.71 -21.13
C GLN A 368 -15.88 0.09 -21.64
N MET A 369 -16.00 1.42 -21.78
CA MET A 369 -14.88 2.29 -22.13
C MET A 369 -13.80 2.28 -21.04
N LYS A 370 -14.20 2.36 -19.76
CA LYS A 370 -13.26 2.28 -18.62
C LYS A 370 -12.54 0.92 -18.58
N ILE A 371 -13.24 -0.19 -18.81
CA ILE A 371 -12.64 -1.53 -18.92
C ILE A 371 -11.58 -1.54 -20.03
N SER A 372 -11.94 -1.08 -21.23
CA SER A 372 -11.00 -1.05 -22.37
C SER A 372 -9.77 -0.18 -22.09
N ASN A 373 -9.97 1.01 -21.51
CA ASN A 373 -8.88 1.94 -21.19
C ASN A 373 -7.98 1.43 -20.06
N SER A 374 -8.49 0.62 -19.15
CA SER A 374 -7.70 0.05 -18.04
C SER A 374 -6.67 -0.99 -18.48
N LYS A 375 -6.71 -1.47 -19.73
CA LYS A 375 -5.66 -2.33 -20.30
C LYS A 375 -4.27 -1.68 -20.23
N ILE A 376 -4.24 -0.36 -20.34
CA ILE A 376 -3.07 0.48 -20.06
C ILE A 376 -3.54 1.56 -19.08
N LEU A 377 -3.55 1.20 -17.80
CA LEU A 377 -4.07 2.08 -16.76
C LEU A 377 -3.15 3.31 -16.58
N CYS A 378 -3.64 4.47 -16.98
CA CYS A 378 -2.97 5.75 -16.79
C CYS A 378 -3.68 6.59 -15.71
N ALA A 379 -2.89 7.24 -14.86
CA ALA A 379 -3.37 8.21 -13.87
C ALA A 379 -3.01 9.64 -14.30
N GLU A 380 -3.85 10.60 -13.91
CA GLU A 380 -3.54 12.02 -14.07
C GLU A 380 -2.35 12.38 -13.17
N LYS A 381 -1.26 12.88 -13.74
CA LYS A 381 -0.05 13.21 -12.98
C LYS A 381 0.01 14.69 -12.63
N ILE A 382 0.19 14.98 -11.34
CA ILE A 382 0.44 16.33 -10.83
C ILE A 382 1.88 16.39 -10.33
N PRO A 383 2.69 17.35 -10.84
CA PRO A 383 4.13 17.41 -10.62
C PRO A 383 4.53 17.85 -9.24
#